data_AF-A0A2E0L8F6-F1
#
_entry.id   AF-A0A2E0L8F6-F1
#
_cell.length_a   1.000
_cell.length_b   1.000
_cell.length_c   1.000
_cell.angle_alpha   90.00
_cell.angle_beta   90.00
_cell.angle_gamma   90.00
#
_symmetry.space_group_name_H-M   'P 1'
#
loop_
_entity.id
_entity.type
_entity.pdbx_description
1 polymer ?
#
loop_
_entity_poly.entity_id
_entity_poly.type
_entity_poly.pdbx_seq_one_letter_code
_entity_poly.pdbx_strand_id
1 'polypeptide(L)'
;MSKGQVYNDTQLRYEDPYSGREIIRLTNYLGHSNHFYFTDPCWFNDGRSMLFMSDRDGQSNLFRYDLDDGKITQATDLKGDGKARGCISAVNNCNYFWWKKQLIELNLDTLEERVIWEAPPDMSPDNRGNPTADGKYVCTRLMKEVPQGKATIDFAYSRFREYFHAKPLSQIMRIEIETGEAEVIHEDYRYIGHINTSPSVPAVLTFCHEGPWHLIEQRIWGLNILTGEAWKIRPQDDGKNLAIGHEYWFADGERVGYHGRPRIEDTKTDRPDGDHVFGHTRWDNSDPVEVRFPFHSGHFHSLDESIIVGDGTPAQAGNRWKDSQPFIQLFKWDGEQYVGPRILAYHRSTFNNQHAHPHPRFTPDGKYVLYSSDLTDYSNMYLVEVGDFEDLPLLTEDTPARPDMLQKSS
;
A
#
# COMPACT_ATOMS: atom_id res chain seq x y z
N MET A 1 27.06 9.42 12.96
CA MET A 1 25.60 9.28 13.05
C MET A 1 25.05 9.83 11.75
N SER A 2 24.36 9.01 10.98
CA SER A 2 23.78 9.43 9.69
C SER A 2 22.37 10.01 9.86
N LYS A 3 21.72 9.80 11.02
CA LYS A 3 20.46 10.44 11.38
C LYS A 3 20.55 11.96 11.34
N GLY A 4 19.56 12.60 10.71
CA GLY A 4 19.54 14.04 10.47
C GLY A 4 20.40 14.50 9.29
N GLN A 5 21.14 13.60 8.64
CA GLN A 5 21.87 13.93 7.42
C GLN A 5 20.89 14.30 6.31
N VAL A 6 21.19 15.39 5.61
CA VAL A 6 20.41 15.89 4.48
C VAL A 6 21.13 15.55 3.17
N TYR A 7 20.37 14.99 2.24
CA TYR A 7 20.78 14.66 0.88
C TYR A 7 20.03 15.57 -0.09
N ASN A 8 20.71 15.96 -1.17
CA ASN A 8 20.16 16.77 -2.25
C ASN A 8 20.29 15.98 -3.55
N ASP A 9 19.38 15.04 -3.74
CA ASP A 9 19.34 14.24 -4.95
C ASP A 9 18.94 15.12 -6.14
N THR A 10 19.69 15.04 -7.24
CA THR A 10 19.29 15.73 -8.47
C THR A 10 18.00 15.13 -9.02
N GLN A 11 16.93 15.91 -9.03
CA GLN A 11 15.66 15.54 -9.66
C GLN A 11 15.86 15.40 -11.17
N LEU A 12 15.31 14.32 -11.75
CA LEU A 12 15.14 14.20 -13.19
C LEU A 12 13.69 14.54 -13.53
N ARG A 13 13.49 15.48 -14.45
CA ARG A 13 12.18 15.79 -15.03
C ARG A 13 12.17 15.35 -16.48
N TYR A 14 11.13 14.65 -16.90
CA TYR A 14 10.99 14.18 -18.26
C TYR A 14 9.51 14.06 -18.64
N GLU A 15 9.22 14.15 -19.92
CA GLU A 15 7.88 13.94 -20.46
C GLU A 15 7.64 12.42 -20.62
N ASP A 16 6.52 11.94 -20.09
CA ASP A 16 6.08 10.56 -20.33
C ASP A 16 5.75 10.37 -21.81
N PRO A 17 6.34 9.36 -22.49
CA PRO A 17 6.16 9.20 -23.93
C PRO A 17 4.76 8.76 -24.35
N TYR A 18 3.90 8.34 -23.41
CA TYR A 18 2.52 7.96 -23.71
C TYR A 18 1.57 9.10 -23.37
N SER A 19 1.60 9.58 -22.12
CA SER A 19 0.63 10.56 -21.63
C SER A 19 0.98 12.01 -21.94
N GLY A 20 2.25 12.30 -22.27
CA GLY A 20 2.75 13.66 -22.42
C GLY A 20 2.84 14.44 -21.09
N ARG A 21 2.60 13.79 -19.94
CA ARG A 21 2.70 14.42 -18.62
C ARG A 21 4.16 14.55 -18.21
N GLU A 22 4.52 15.64 -17.52
CA GLU A 22 5.82 15.72 -16.86
C GLU A 22 5.86 14.75 -15.66
N ILE A 23 6.89 13.91 -15.63
CA ILE A 23 7.23 13.05 -14.49
C ILE A 23 8.47 13.62 -13.80
N ILE A 24 8.42 13.68 -12.47
CA ILE A 24 9.54 14.06 -11.61
C ILE A 24 10.03 12.81 -10.88
N ARG A 25 11.28 12.41 -11.11
CA ARG A 25 11.96 11.41 -10.27
C ARG A 25 12.50 12.10 -9.01
N LEU A 26 11.98 11.69 -7.85
CA LEU A 26 12.25 12.32 -6.56
C LEU A 26 13.56 11.85 -5.91
N THR A 27 13.97 10.59 -6.16
CA THR A 27 15.19 10.01 -5.59
C THR A 27 16.18 9.60 -6.68
N ASN A 28 17.46 9.59 -6.34
CA ASN A 28 18.55 9.20 -7.22
C ASN A 28 19.77 8.75 -6.39
N TYR A 29 19.73 7.51 -5.91
CA TYR A 29 20.83 6.89 -5.15
C TYR A 29 21.14 5.50 -5.67
N LEU A 30 22.36 5.00 -5.43
CA LEU A 30 22.76 3.62 -5.72
C LEU A 30 22.22 2.66 -4.65
N GLY A 31 20.90 2.60 -4.55
CA GLY A 31 20.15 1.81 -3.58
C GLY A 31 18.65 2.02 -3.80
N HIS A 32 17.84 1.04 -3.40
CA HIS A 32 16.40 1.13 -3.59
C HIS A 32 15.80 2.21 -2.69
N SER A 33 14.92 3.03 -3.25
CA SER A 33 14.06 3.95 -2.53
C SER A 33 12.62 3.72 -2.97
N ASN A 34 11.72 3.53 -2.00
CA ASN A 34 10.30 3.35 -2.29
C ASN A 34 9.47 3.92 -1.15
N HIS A 35 8.30 4.46 -1.49
CA HIS A 35 7.34 4.92 -0.49
C HIS A 35 6.73 3.72 0.26
N PHE A 36 6.00 4.01 1.33
CA PHE A 36 5.28 2.98 2.09
C PHE A 36 4.20 2.31 1.25
N TYR A 37 3.66 1.19 1.72
CA TYR A 37 2.55 0.53 1.04
C TYR A 37 1.37 1.51 0.91
N PHE A 38 0.59 1.43 -0.17
CA PHE A 38 -0.39 2.47 -0.53
C PHE A 38 -1.49 2.69 0.53
N THR A 39 -1.72 1.71 1.42
CA THR A 39 -2.65 1.83 2.55
C THR A 39 -2.02 2.36 3.84
N ASP A 40 -0.69 2.40 3.93
CA ASP A 40 0.02 2.90 5.12
C ASP A 40 0.14 4.43 5.06
N PRO A 41 -0.35 5.18 6.07
CA PRO A 41 -0.17 6.63 6.13
C PRO A 41 1.31 7.04 6.14
N CYS A 42 1.72 7.85 5.17
CA CYS A 42 3.10 8.32 5.04
C CYS A 42 3.25 9.82 4.83
N TRP A 43 2.14 10.57 4.70
CA TRP A 43 2.14 12.02 4.51
C TRP A 43 2.01 12.74 5.84
N PHE A 44 2.68 13.89 5.97
CA PHE A 44 2.58 14.80 7.11
C PHE A 44 2.86 16.24 6.66
N ASN A 45 2.86 17.21 7.59
CA ASN A 45 3.10 18.62 7.28
C ASN A 45 2.13 19.13 6.18
N ASP A 46 0.83 18.86 6.37
CA ASP A 46 -0.25 19.14 5.42
C ASP A 46 -0.04 18.54 4.02
N GLY A 47 0.62 17.39 3.93
CA GLY A 47 0.91 16.72 2.67
C GLY A 47 2.12 17.28 1.92
N ARG A 48 2.86 18.24 2.50
CA ARG A 48 4.10 18.79 1.91
C ARG A 48 5.34 17.93 2.17
N SER A 49 5.23 16.93 3.05
CA SER A 49 6.33 16.03 3.39
C SER A 49 5.85 14.57 3.48
N MET A 50 6.73 13.63 3.19
CA MET A 50 6.46 12.20 3.36
C MET A 50 7.62 11.43 3.98
N LEU A 51 7.30 10.33 4.67
CA LEU A 51 8.30 9.29 4.98
C LEU A 51 8.32 8.20 3.90
N PHE A 52 9.52 7.69 3.64
CA PHE A 52 9.77 6.59 2.72
C PHE A 52 10.94 5.72 3.21
N MET A 53 11.13 4.56 2.59
CA MET A 53 12.29 3.71 2.85
C MET A 53 13.39 3.95 1.83
N SER A 54 14.65 3.92 2.27
CA SER A 54 15.79 3.88 1.37
C SER A 54 16.88 2.96 1.90
N ASP A 55 17.54 2.25 0.99
CA ASP A 55 18.71 1.40 1.26
C ASP A 55 20.03 2.19 1.12
N ARG A 56 19.98 3.53 1.21
CA ARG A 56 21.15 4.40 1.26
C ARG A 56 22.15 3.89 2.27
N ASP A 57 23.43 3.95 1.89
CA ASP A 57 24.56 3.55 2.73
C ASP A 57 24.51 2.07 3.18
N GLY A 58 23.85 1.23 2.38
CA GLY A 58 23.85 -0.23 2.56
C GLY A 58 22.92 -0.73 3.67
N GLN A 59 22.01 0.10 4.15
CA GLN A 59 21.09 -0.24 5.24
C GLN A 59 19.72 0.37 5.00
N SER A 60 18.67 -0.47 5.10
CA SER A 60 17.28 0.00 4.98
C SER A 60 16.92 0.87 6.18
N ASN A 61 16.61 2.14 5.93
CA ASN A 61 16.23 3.15 6.92
C ASN A 61 15.01 3.96 6.45
N LEU A 62 14.40 4.69 7.38
CA LEU A 62 13.37 5.67 7.09
C LEU A 62 14.01 7.01 6.74
N PHE A 63 13.45 7.66 5.73
CA PHE A 63 13.85 8.98 5.24
C PHE A 63 12.62 9.85 5.04
N ARG A 64 12.79 11.16 5.27
CA ARG A 64 11.81 12.20 4.97
C ARG A 64 12.12 12.80 3.61
N TYR A 65 11.11 13.02 2.78
CA TYR A 65 11.18 13.85 1.57
C TYR A 65 10.33 15.10 1.79
N ASP A 66 10.89 16.28 1.53
CA ASP A 66 10.20 17.56 1.55
C ASP A 66 9.88 18.01 0.12
N LEU A 67 8.60 18.14 -0.23
CA LEU A 67 8.16 18.46 -1.59
C LEU A 67 8.50 19.90 -2.01
N ASP A 68 8.58 20.82 -1.04
CA ASP A 68 8.79 22.25 -1.30
C ASP A 68 10.18 22.54 -1.91
N ASP A 69 11.21 21.81 -1.48
CA ASP A 69 12.60 22.04 -1.90
C ASP A 69 13.36 20.77 -2.34
N GLY A 70 12.69 19.61 -2.29
CA GLY A 70 13.25 18.33 -2.71
C GLY A 70 14.31 17.74 -1.77
N LYS A 71 14.46 18.27 -0.55
CA LYS A 71 15.41 17.73 0.43
C LYS A 71 15.01 16.36 0.92
N ILE A 72 16.03 15.54 1.16
CA ILE A 72 15.89 14.21 1.75
C ILE A 72 16.63 14.17 3.07
N THR A 73 15.92 13.96 4.17
CA THR A 73 16.54 13.88 5.51
C THR A 73 16.46 12.46 6.05
N GLN A 74 17.59 11.89 6.48
CA GLN A 74 17.61 10.57 7.11
C GLN A 74 16.94 10.61 8.49
N ALA A 75 15.87 9.85 8.65
CA ALA A 75 15.04 9.89 9.85
C ALA A 75 15.46 8.85 10.91
N THR A 76 16.07 7.74 10.49
CA THR A 76 16.56 6.68 11.39
C THR A 76 18.01 6.26 11.07
N ASP A 77 18.72 5.68 12.04
CA ASP A 77 20.07 5.10 11.86
C ASP A 77 20.12 3.65 12.38
N LEU A 78 19.20 2.83 11.86
CA LEU A 78 19.00 1.43 12.21
C LEU A 78 20.18 0.58 11.75
N LYS A 79 20.40 -0.58 12.40
CA LYS A 79 21.53 -1.48 12.10
C LYS A 79 21.12 -2.96 12.09
N GLY A 80 21.57 -3.67 11.07
CA GLY A 80 21.37 -5.10 10.87
C GLY A 80 20.20 -5.42 9.96
N ASP A 81 19.84 -6.69 9.91
CA ASP A 81 18.83 -7.19 8.99
C ASP A 81 17.43 -6.74 9.42
N GLY A 82 16.65 -6.26 8.45
CA GLY A 82 15.28 -5.81 8.65
C GLY A 82 14.94 -4.64 7.75
N LYS A 83 13.64 -4.33 7.67
CA LYS A 83 13.12 -3.14 6.99
C LYS A 83 12.15 -2.46 7.93
N ALA A 84 12.49 -1.27 8.42
CA ALA A 84 11.55 -0.46 9.16
C ALA A 84 10.49 0.08 8.21
N ARG A 85 9.24 -0.11 8.60
CA ARG A 85 8.04 0.47 7.98
C ARG A 85 7.09 0.79 9.12
N GLY A 86 6.21 1.75 8.91
CA GLY A 86 5.28 2.17 9.94
C GLY A 86 4.20 3.05 9.36
N CYS A 87 3.43 3.66 10.25
CA CYS A 87 2.38 4.58 9.87
C CYS A 87 2.57 5.91 10.59
N ILE A 88 2.30 7.00 9.88
CA ILE A 88 2.34 8.35 10.46
C ILE A 88 1.04 8.64 11.20
N SER A 89 1.16 9.27 12.37
CA SER A 89 0.10 10.02 13.03
C SER A 89 0.32 11.50 12.76
N ALA A 90 -0.57 12.12 11.99
CA ALA A 90 -0.50 13.56 11.73
C ALA A 90 -0.75 14.38 13.01
N VAL A 91 -1.66 13.91 13.88
CA VAL A 91 -2.00 14.60 15.14
C VAL A 91 -0.87 14.59 16.17
N ASN A 92 -0.05 13.53 16.18
CA ASN A 92 1.12 13.44 17.07
C ASN A 92 2.41 13.95 16.40
N ASN A 93 2.37 14.19 15.08
CA ASN A 93 3.55 14.43 14.24
C ASN A 93 4.66 13.37 14.46
N CYS A 94 4.25 12.10 14.51
CA CYS A 94 5.13 10.95 14.79
C CYS A 94 4.92 9.83 13.77
N ASN A 95 5.95 9.02 13.55
CA ASN A 95 5.85 7.71 12.90
C ASN A 95 5.93 6.60 13.95
N TYR A 96 5.09 5.58 13.81
CA TYR A 96 5.12 4.39 14.66
C TYR A 96 5.52 3.19 13.81
N PHE A 97 6.69 2.62 14.10
CA PHE A 97 7.27 1.53 13.33
C PHE A 97 7.83 0.45 14.23
N TRP A 98 7.88 -0.77 13.70
CA TRP A 98 8.57 -1.86 14.36
C TRP A 98 10.01 -1.96 13.91
N TRP A 99 10.90 -2.13 14.88
CA TRP A 99 12.25 -2.59 14.64
C TRP A 99 12.52 -3.81 15.50
N LYS A 100 12.70 -4.96 14.85
CA LYS A 100 12.82 -6.27 15.51
C LYS A 100 11.58 -6.56 16.37
N LYS A 101 11.68 -6.48 17.70
CA LYS A 101 10.59 -6.72 18.65
C LYS A 101 10.21 -5.45 19.42
N GLN A 102 10.66 -4.27 18.98
CA GLN A 102 10.34 -3.00 19.61
C GLN A 102 9.41 -2.18 18.72
N LEU A 103 8.31 -1.71 19.28
CA LEU A 103 7.48 -0.68 18.68
C LEU A 103 8.03 0.68 19.09
N ILE A 104 8.44 1.45 18.10
CA ILE A 104 9.17 2.70 18.26
C ILE A 104 8.31 3.85 17.74
N GLU A 105 8.19 4.90 18.54
CA GLU A 105 7.72 6.21 18.14
C GLU A 105 8.92 7.06 17.68
N LEU A 106 8.81 7.66 16.49
CA LEU A 106 9.78 8.59 15.92
C LEU A 106 9.11 9.95 15.73
N ASN A 107 9.58 10.96 16.46
CA ASN A 107 9.13 12.34 16.26
C ASN A 107 9.65 12.89 14.91
N LEU A 108 8.78 13.48 14.10
CA LEU A 108 9.14 13.89 12.73
C LEU A 108 9.85 15.25 12.62
N ASP A 109 9.89 16.01 13.71
CA ASP A 109 10.61 17.29 13.80
C ASP A 109 11.99 17.12 14.43
N THR A 110 12.05 16.48 15.60
CA THR A 110 13.29 16.31 16.38
C THR A 110 14.07 15.07 15.98
N LEU A 111 13.42 14.13 15.28
CA LEU A 111 13.90 12.79 15.02
C LEU A 111 14.13 11.98 16.31
N GLU A 112 13.68 12.39 17.48
CA GLU A 112 13.85 11.57 18.69
C GLU A 112 13.07 10.25 18.58
N GLU A 113 13.67 9.17 19.05
CA GLU A 113 13.06 7.82 19.07
C GLU A 113 12.76 7.40 20.51
N ARG A 114 11.57 6.87 20.72
CA ARG A 114 11.11 6.32 22.01
C ARG A 114 10.52 4.93 21.79
N VAL A 115 11.01 3.92 22.49
CA VAL A 115 10.36 2.60 22.53
C VAL A 115 9.10 2.74 23.37
N ILE A 116 7.94 2.49 22.77
CA ILE A 116 6.64 2.55 23.46
C ILE A 116 6.18 1.18 23.97
N TRP A 117 6.62 0.10 23.32
CA TRP A 117 6.26 -1.26 23.71
C TRP A 117 7.20 -2.32 23.10
N GLU A 118 7.29 -3.50 23.72
CA GLU A 118 8.08 -4.63 23.21
C GLU A 118 7.23 -5.90 23.07
N ALA A 119 7.36 -6.59 21.93
CA ALA A 119 6.65 -7.83 21.66
C ALA A 119 7.20 -9.00 22.49
N PRO A 120 6.33 -9.92 22.96
CA PRO A 120 6.76 -11.17 23.58
C PRO A 120 7.71 -11.98 22.67
N PRO A 121 8.67 -12.73 23.24
CA PRO A 121 9.67 -13.45 22.45
C PRO A 121 9.10 -14.43 21.41
N ASP A 122 7.97 -15.08 21.71
CA ASP A 122 7.32 -16.09 20.87
C ASP A 122 6.34 -15.51 19.84
N MET A 123 6.15 -14.19 19.84
CA MET A 123 5.23 -13.48 18.97
C MET A 123 5.99 -12.54 18.04
N SER A 124 5.68 -12.59 16.75
CA SER A 124 6.31 -11.74 15.74
C SER A 124 5.41 -10.59 15.32
N PRO A 125 5.87 -9.33 15.45
CA PRO A 125 5.11 -8.18 14.99
C PRO A 125 5.08 -8.07 13.46
N ASP A 126 4.09 -7.36 12.94
CA ASP A 126 4.14 -6.84 11.57
C ASP A 126 4.90 -5.53 11.59
N ASN A 127 5.51 -5.11 10.48
CA ASN A 127 6.15 -3.82 10.34
C ASN A 127 5.11 -2.67 10.21
N ARG A 128 3.94 -2.76 10.85
CA ARG A 128 2.85 -1.78 10.76
C ARG A 128 2.33 -1.41 12.15
N GLY A 129 2.77 -0.28 12.68
CA GLY A 129 2.20 0.35 13.88
C GLY A 129 1.17 1.40 13.46
N ASN A 130 -0.12 1.05 13.38
CA ASN A 130 -1.17 1.93 12.87
C ASN A 130 -1.73 2.84 13.98
N PRO A 131 -1.44 4.16 13.99
CA PRO A 131 -2.01 5.06 14.97
C PRO A 131 -3.48 5.35 14.68
N THR A 132 -4.26 5.51 15.74
CA THR A 132 -5.66 5.94 15.69
C THR A 132 -5.78 7.41 15.31
N ALA A 133 -6.92 7.81 14.74
CA ALA A 133 -7.16 9.18 14.25
C ALA A 133 -7.00 10.28 15.32
N ASP A 134 -7.28 9.95 16.58
CA ASP A 134 -7.11 10.85 17.74
C ASP A 134 -5.69 10.80 18.35
N GLY A 135 -4.81 9.94 17.82
CA GLY A 135 -3.44 9.81 18.25
C GLY A 135 -3.27 9.13 19.61
N LYS A 136 -4.32 8.47 20.14
CA LYS A 136 -4.27 7.89 21.49
C LYS A 136 -3.65 6.51 21.53
N TYR A 137 -3.93 5.69 20.53
CA TYR A 137 -3.50 4.30 20.45
C TYR A 137 -2.73 4.00 19.16
N VAL A 138 -1.82 3.02 19.23
CA VAL A 138 -1.33 2.26 18.09
C VAL A 138 -2.00 0.88 18.09
N CYS A 139 -2.55 0.49 16.95
CA CYS A 139 -3.04 -0.86 16.67
C CYS A 139 -2.06 -1.62 15.78
N THR A 140 -1.76 -2.87 16.15
CA THR A 140 -0.74 -3.67 15.46
C THR A 140 -1.00 -5.16 15.56
N ARG A 141 -0.45 -5.93 14.62
CA ARG A 141 -0.55 -7.39 14.60
C ARG A 141 0.62 -8.01 15.37
N LEU A 142 0.32 -9.04 16.16
CA LEU A 142 1.28 -10.07 16.60
C LEU A 142 0.84 -11.44 16.09
N MET A 143 1.77 -12.36 15.84
CA MET A 143 1.47 -13.68 15.28
C MET A 143 2.56 -14.64 15.70
N LYS A 144 2.16 -15.84 16.10
CA LYS A 144 3.12 -16.91 16.36
C LYS A 144 3.90 -17.22 15.10
N GLU A 145 5.21 -17.32 15.26
CA GLU A 145 6.09 -17.66 14.15
C GLU A 145 5.74 -19.04 13.59
N VAL A 146 5.60 -19.13 12.27
CA VAL A 146 5.46 -20.41 11.57
C VAL A 146 6.86 -20.87 11.18
N PRO A 147 7.40 -21.93 11.81
CA PRO A 147 8.76 -22.36 11.57
C PRO A 147 8.97 -22.77 10.13
N GLN A 148 10.08 -22.31 9.55
CA GLN A 148 10.44 -22.67 8.18
C GLN A 148 11.28 -23.95 8.19
N GLY A 149 10.70 -25.07 7.76
CA GLY A 149 11.37 -26.37 7.83
C GLY A 149 12.56 -26.57 6.88
N LYS A 150 12.68 -25.73 5.84
CA LYS A 150 13.79 -25.75 4.86
C LYS A 150 14.15 -24.32 4.45
N ALA A 151 15.42 -24.07 4.12
CA ALA A 151 15.82 -22.80 3.53
C ALA A 151 15.05 -22.56 2.22
N THR A 152 14.45 -21.38 2.09
CA THR A 152 13.74 -20.93 0.88
C THR A 152 14.12 -19.49 0.59
N ILE A 153 13.94 -19.07 -0.67
CA ILE A 153 14.14 -17.68 -1.08
C ILE A 153 12.89 -16.91 -0.70
N ASP A 154 13.08 -15.81 0.03
CA ASP A 154 11.99 -14.90 0.38
C ASP A 154 11.78 -13.83 -0.69
N PHE A 155 10.52 -13.58 -1.01
CA PHE A 155 10.04 -12.54 -1.92
C PHE A 155 8.59 -12.21 -1.59
N ALA A 156 8.04 -11.14 -2.18
CA ALA A 156 6.67 -10.72 -1.96
C ALA A 156 5.67 -11.88 -2.10
N TYR A 157 4.89 -12.13 -1.04
CA TYR A 157 3.83 -13.16 -1.00
C TYR A 157 4.31 -14.62 -1.07
N SER A 158 5.61 -14.90 -0.94
CA SER A 158 6.21 -16.24 -1.05
C SER A 158 5.62 -17.28 -0.09
N ARG A 159 5.20 -16.87 1.11
CA ARG A 159 4.67 -17.74 2.19
C ARG A 159 3.16 -17.67 2.41
N PHE A 160 2.41 -16.98 1.55
CA PHE A 160 0.95 -16.78 1.72
C PHE A 160 0.17 -18.09 1.93
N ARG A 161 0.43 -19.10 1.09
CA ARG A 161 -0.24 -20.42 1.20
C ARG A 161 0.16 -21.16 2.47
N GLU A 162 1.43 -21.08 2.85
CA GLU A 162 1.94 -21.73 4.06
C GLU A 162 1.25 -21.18 5.31
N TYR A 163 1.21 -19.85 5.47
CA TYR A 163 0.57 -19.21 6.62
C TYR A 163 -0.95 -19.46 6.66
N PHE A 164 -1.61 -19.42 5.50
CA PHE A 164 -3.03 -19.75 5.39
C PHE A 164 -3.34 -21.15 5.95
N HIS A 165 -2.58 -22.18 5.54
CA HIS A 165 -2.80 -23.55 6.01
C HIS A 165 -2.32 -23.80 7.43
N ALA A 166 -1.23 -23.15 7.85
CA ALA A 166 -0.68 -23.29 9.19
C ALA A 166 -1.60 -22.72 10.28
N LYS A 167 -2.47 -21.76 9.94
CA LYS A 167 -3.43 -21.13 10.87
C LYS A 167 -2.75 -20.66 12.17
N PRO A 168 -1.69 -19.85 12.08
CA PRO A 168 -0.99 -19.38 13.27
C PRO A 168 -1.93 -18.57 14.15
N LEU A 169 -1.72 -18.61 15.47
CA LEU A 169 -2.36 -17.66 16.38
C LEU A 169 -1.90 -16.26 15.98
N SER A 170 -2.85 -15.41 15.60
CA SER A 170 -2.65 -14.00 15.35
C SER A 170 -3.49 -13.17 16.32
N GLN A 171 -2.93 -12.05 16.74
CA GLN A 171 -3.54 -11.13 17.69
C GLN A 171 -3.47 -9.70 17.13
N ILE A 172 -4.54 -8.94 17.33
CA ILE A 172 -4.56 -7.50 17.14
C ILE A 172 -4.39 -6.87 18.52
N MET A 173 -3.31 -6.14 18.69
CA MET A 173 -2.98 -5.41 19.90
C MET A 173 -3.47 -3.96 19.77
N ARG A 174 -3.95 -3.40 20.87
CA ARG A 174 -4.11 -1.96 21.08
C ARG A 174 -3.13 -1.53 22.15
N ILE A 175 -2.30 -0.52 21.85
CA ILE A 175 -1.26 -0.02 22.75
C ILE A 175 -1.49 1.48 22.93
N GLU A 176 -1.68 1.94 24.17
CA GLU A 176 -1.82 3.36 24.48
C GLU A 176 -0.45 4.05 24.39
N ILE A 177 -0.36 5.12 23.59
CA ILE A 177 0.91 5.76 23.22
C ILE A 177 1.58 6.45 24.41
N GLU A 178 0.80 7.01 25.33
CA GLU A 178 1.31 7.76 26.47
C GLU A 178 1.92 6.83 27.53
N THR A 179 1.19 5.77 27.89
CA THR A 179 1.50 4.90 29.03
C THR A 179 2.24 3.63 28.64
N GLY A 180 2.12 3.18 27.39
CA GLY A 180 2.58 1.87 26.93
C GLY A 180 1.69 0.70 27.39
N GLU A 181 0.54 0.97 28.00
CA GLU A 181 -0.44 -0.07 28.34
C GLU A 181 -0.96 -0.76 27.07
N ALA A 182 -0.95 -2.09 27.09
CA ALA A 182 -1.23 -2.91 25.91
C ALA A 182 -2.27 -3.99 26.20
N GLU A 183 -3.17 -4.21 25.24
CA GLU A 183 -4.26 -5.18 25.33
C GLU A 183 -4.43 -5.93 24.01
N VAL A 184 -4.73 -7.23 24.10
CA VAL A 184 -5.21 -8.02 22.96
C VAL A 184 -6.70 -7.71 22.77
N ILE A 185 -7.05 -7.00 21.69
CA ILE A 185 -8.44 -6.62 21.41
C ILE A 185 -9.15 -7.57 20.45
N HIS A 186 -8.40 -8.41 19.74
CA HIS A 186 -8.94 -9.48 18.89
C HIS A 186 -7.87 -10.56 18.68
N GLU A 187 -8.27 -11.83 18.60
CA GLU A 187 -7.37 -12.93 18.28
C GLU A 187 -8.07 -14.05 17.51
N ASP A 188 -7.30 -14.74 16.66
CA ASP A 188 -7.80 -15.86 15.87
C ASP A 188 -6.65 -16.79 15.42
N TYR A 189 -6.98 -18.05 15.12
CA TYR A 189 -6.07 -19.00 14.47
C TYR A 189 -6.17 -18.89 12.95
N ARG A 190 -5.78 -17.71 12.46
CA ARG A 190 -5.75 -17.35 11.03
C ARG A 190 -4.58 -16.42 10.78
N TYR A 191 -4.11 -16.35 9.54
CA TYR A 191 -3.14 -15.33 9.15
C TYR A 191 -3.86 -13.97 9.08
N ILE A 192 -3.86 -13.22 10.18
CA ILE A 192 -4.41 -11.85 10.21
C ILE A 192 -3.39 -10.90 9.59
N GLY A 193 -3.83 -9.91 8.83
CA GLY A 193 -2.99 -8.87 8.26
C GLY A 193 -3.77 -7.59 8.00
N HIS A 194 -3.11 -6.65 7.31
CA HIS A 194 -3.72 -5.44 6.76
C HIS A 194 -4.57 -4.65 7.77
N ILE A 195 -4.04 -4.49 8.98
CA ILE A 195 -4.66 -3.67 10.01
C ILE A 195 -4.54 -2.21 9.56
N ASN A 196 -5.67 -1.55 9.36
CA ASN A 196 -5.74 -0.14 8.99
C ASN A 196 -6.72 0.57 9.93
N THR A 197 -6.23 1.43 10.82
CA THR A 197 -7.08 2.31 11.63
C THR A 197 -7.80 3.32 10.74
N SER A 198 -9.05 3.64 11.06
CA SER A 198 -9.76 4.70 10.34
C SER A 198 -9.04 6.04 10.54
N PRO A 199 -8.85 6.83 9.46
CA PRO A 199 -8.33 8.19 9.52
C PRO A 199 -9.19 9.20 10.29
N SER A 200 -10.48 8.92 10.53
CA SER A 200 -11.43 9.90 11.11
C SER A 200 -12.33 9.34 12.22
N VAL A 201 -12.44 8.02 12.34
CA VAL A 201 -13.26 7.33 13.35
C VAL A 201 -12.34 6.56 14.30
N PRO A 202 -11.85 7.17 15.40
CA PRO A 202 -10.79 6.60 16.24
C PRO A 202 -11.08 5.21 16.79
N ALA A 203 -12.36 4.88 17.00
CA ALA A 203 -12.78 3.61 17.56
C ALA A 203 -12.79 2.44 16.55
N VAL A 204 -12.59 2.69 15.25
CA VAL A 204 -12.79 1.71 14.18
C VAL A 204 -11.48 1.45 13.43
N LEU A 205 -11.20 0.17 13.18
CA LEU A 205 -10.18 -0.26 12.23
C LEU A 205 -10.72 -1.34 11.30
N THR A 206 -10.08 -1.52 10.15
CA THR A 206 -10.25 -2.70 9.31
C THR A 206 -9.08 -3.66 9.51
N PHE A 207 -9.32 -4.96 9.39
CA PHE A 207 -8.29 -5.98 9.23
C PHE A 207 -8.75 -7.04 8.24
N CYS A 208 -7.86 -7.97 7.92
CA CYS A 208 -8.21 -9.08 7.03
C CYS A 208 -7.67 -10.42 7.47
N HIS A 209 -8.27 -11.48 6.91
CA HIS A 209 -7.62 -12.77 6.78
C HIS A 209 -6.81 -12.81 5.47
N GLU A 210 -5.50 -12.98 5.61
CA GLU A 210 -4.54 -13.11 4.52
C GLU A 210 -4.44 -14.55 4.01
N GLY A 211 -4.11 -14.68 2.73
CA GLY A 211 -3.94 -15.96 2.06
C GLY A 211 -4.36 -15.93 0.59
N PRO A 212 -4.36 -17.10 -0.09
CA PRO A 212 -4.81 -17.20 -1.47
C PRO A 212 -6.26 -16.74 -1.59
N TRP A 213 -6.52 -15.74 -2.43
CA TRP A 213 -7.80 -15.03 -2.52
C TRP A 213 -9.00 -15.97 -2.67
N HIS A 214 -8.86 -17.01 -3.47
CA HIS A 214 -9.93 -17.97 -3.72
C HIS A 214 -10.30 -18.84 -2.51
N LEU A 215 -9.40 -18.98 -1.53
CA LEU A 215 -9.61 -19.73 -0.30
C LEU A 215 -10.09 -18.85 0.87
N ILE A 216 -10.07 -17.53 0.73
CA ILE A 216 -10.51 -16.60 1.78
C ILE A 216 -12.03 -16.45 1.73
N GLU A 217 -12.72 -16.97 2.74
CA GLU A 217 -14.18 -16.90 2.85
C GLU A 217 -14.67 -15.47 3.06
N GLN A 218 -14.07 -14.74 4.01
CA GLN A 218 -14.35 -13.34 4.30
C GLN A 218 -13.02 -12.59 4.44
N ARG A 219 -12.82 -11.61 3.57
CA ARG A 219 -11.61 -10.78 3.51
C ARG A 219 -11.70 -9.62 4.48
N ILE A 220 -12.67 -8.73 4.33
CA ILE A 220 -12.70 -7.44 5.01
C ILE A 220 -13.47 -7.57 6.32
N TRP A 221 -12.83 -7.23 7.43
CA TRP A 221 -13.43 -7.20 8.75
C TRP A 221 -13.28 -5.80 9.34
N GLY A 222 -14.35 -5.32 9.98
CA GLY A 222 -14.28 -4.18 10.88
C GLY A 222 -14.04 -4.66 12.31
N LEU A 223 -13.37 -3.84 13.12
CA LEU A 223 -13.15 -4.06 14.54
C LEU A 223 -13.35 -2.75 15.30
N ASN A 224 -14.14 -2.82 16.36
CA ASN A 224 -14.26 -1.73 17.33
C ASN A 224 -13.15 -1.94 18.37
N ILE A 225 -12.18 -1.04 18.37
CA ILE A 225 -10.97 -1.19 19.20
C ILE A 225 -11.25 -1.00 20.69
N LEU A 226 -12.42 -0.47 21.06
CA LEU A 226 -12.82 -0.23 22.45
C LEU A 226 -13.56 -1.43 23.04
N THR A 227 -14.34 -2.15 22.23
CA THR A 227 -15.18 -3.28 22.69
C THR A 227 -14.63 -4.64 22.29
N GLY A 228 -13.72 -4.70 21.30
CA GLY A 228 -13.25 -5.96 20.70
C GLY A 228 -14.26 -6.60 19.74
N GLU A 229 -15.39 -5.94 19.47
CA GLU A 229 -16.41 -6.43 18.54
C GLU A 229 -15.90 -6.39 17.10
N ALA A 230 -15.87 -7.55 16.44
CA ALA A 230 -15.52 -7.69 15.04
C ALA A 230 -16.76 -8.02 14.19
N TRP A 231 -16.87 -7.43 13.00
CA TRP A 231 -17.96 -7.68 12.05
C TRP A 231 -17.45 -7.79 10.62
N LYS A 232 -18.25 -8.39 9.74
CA LYS A 232 -17.95 -8.47 8.30
C LYS A 232 -18.25 -7.11 7.65
N ILE A 233 -17.29 -6.52 6.96
CA ILE A 233 -17.54 -5.41 6.03
C ILE A 233 -17.61 -6.02 4.64
N ARG A 234 -18.65 -5.69 3.87
CA ARG A 234 -18.99 -6.35 2.61
C ARG A 234 -19.03 -7.88 2.81
N PRO A 235 -20.13 -8.46 3.34
CA PRO A 235 -20.25 -9.90 3.49
C PRO A 235 -20.03 -10.65 2.16
N GLN A 236 -19.27 -11.74 2.18
CA GLN A 236 -18.94 -12.55 0.99
C GLN A 236 -19.70 -13.88 0.89
N ASP A 237 -20.70 -14.09 1.76
CA ASP A 237 -21.72 -15.14 1.70
C ASP A 237 -22.95 -14.73 0.86
N ASP A 238 -22.78 -13.74 -0.02
CA ASP A 238 -23.81 -13.14 -0.88
C ASP A 238 -24.14 -13.96 -2.15
N GLY A 239 -23.48 -15.09 -2.36
CA GLY A 239 -23.64 -15.94 -3.54
C GLY A 239 -23.00 -15.40 -4.83
N LYS A 240 -22.31 -14.25 -4.81
CA LYS A 240 -21.67 -13.67 -6.01
C LYS A 240 -20.39 -14.37 -6.44
N ASN A 241 -19.85 -15.27 -5.60
CA ASN A 241 -18.61 -16.01 -5.84
C ASN A 241 -17.42 -15.10 -6.21
N LEU A 242 -17.24 -14.00 -5.46
CA LEU A 242 -16.14 -13.06 -5.64
C LEU A 242 -15.08 -13.24 -4.55
N ALA A 243 -13.82 -13.08 -4.95
CA ALA A 243 -12.71 -12.89 -4.05
C ALA A 243 -12.34 -11.40 -4.00
N ILE A 244 -12.35 -10.83 -2.80
CA ILE A 244 -12.15 -9.40 -2.53
C ILE A 244 -10.78 -9.21 -1.87
N GLY A 245 -10.15 -8.06 -2.09
CA GLY A 245 -8.92 -7.68 -1.40
C GLY A 245 -8.46 -6.27 -1.71
N HIS A 246 -7.27 -5.94 -1.18
CA HIS A 246 -6.65 -4.61 -1.25
C HIS A 246 -7.58 -3.51 -0.73
N GLU A 247 -8.29 -3.78 0.36
CA GLU A 247 -9.19 -2.84 1.02
C GLU A 247 -8.45 -1.65 1.66
N TYR A 248 -8.95 -0.43 1.48
CA TYR A 248 -8.33 0.78 2.04
C TYR A 248 -9.37 1.82 2.44
N TRP A 249 -8.99 2.71 3.34
CA TRP A 249 -9.83 3.86 3.70
C TRP A 249 -9.77 4.93 2.62
N PHE A 250 -10.92 5.45 2.22
CA PHE A 250 -11.01 6.74 1.56
C PHE A 250 -10.53 7.85 2.50
N ALA A 251 -10.22 9.02 1.95
CA ALA A 251 -9.66 10.15 2.69
C ALA A 251 -10.60 10.69 3.78
N ASP A 252 -11.92 10.46 3.63
CA ASP A 252 -12.91 10.78 4.68
C ASP A 252 -12.78 9.89 5.93
N GLY A 253 -12.09 8.77 5.83
CA GLY A 253 -11.91 7.76 6.88
C GLY A 253 -13.18 7.02 7.31
N GLU A 254 -14.30 7.23 6.62
CA GLU A 254 -15.58 6.57 6.92
C GLU A 254 -15.91 5.47 5.90
N ARG A 255 -15.42 5.60 4.67
CA ARG A 255 -15.64 4.63 3.60
C ARG A 255 -14.42 3.77 3.35
N VAL A 256 -14.67 2.49 3.09
CA VAL A 256 -13.66 1.49 2.73
C VAL A 256 -13.83 1.16 1.26
N GLY A 257 -12.83 1.50 0.44
CA GLY A 257 -12.72 1.10 -0.96
C GLY A 257 -12.10 -0.29 -1.08
N TYR A 258 -12.50 -1.05 -2.11
CA TYR A 258 -11.99 -2.38 -2.39
C TYR A 258 -12.19 -2.76 -3.86
N HIS A 259 -11.48 -3.79 -4.30
CA HIS A 259 -11.74 -4.43 -5.59
C HIS A 259 -11.83 -5.94 -5.43
N GLY A 260 -12.35 -6.59 -6.46
CA GLY A 260 -12.58 -8.02 -6.44
C GLY A 260 -12.58 -8.64 -7.81
N ARG A 261 -12.33 -9.94 -7.85
CA ARG A 261 -12.38 -10.76 -9.06
C ARG A 261 -13.22 -12.01 -8.82
N PRO A 262 -13.69 -12.69 -9.88
CA PRO A 262 -14.26 -14.02 -9.75
C PRO A 262 -13.38 -14.94 -8.92
N ARG A 263 -13.99 -15.68 -7.99
CA ARG A 263 -13.32 -16.64 -7.12
C ARG A 263 -12.91 -17.86 -7.93
N ILE A 264 -11.71 -17.81 -8.49
CA ILE A 264 -11.10 -18.88 -9.27
C ILE A 264 -9.78 -19.30 -8.62
N GLU A 265 -9.48 -20.60 -8.66
CA GLU A 265 -8.19 -21.10 -8.17
C GLU A 265 -7.04 -20.39 -8.88
N ASP A 266 -6.06 -19.94 -8.11
CA ASP A 266 -4.84 -19.30 -8.62
C ASP A 266 -3.98 -20.36 -9.35
N THR A 267 -4.41 -20.75 -10.55
CA THR A 267 -3.65 -21.59 -11.47
C THR A 267 -2.67 -20.72 -12.26
N LYS A 268 -1.80 -21.33 -13.10
CA LYS A 268 -0.72 -20.62 -13.86
C LYS A 268 -1.20 -19.50 -14.80
N THR A 269 -2.50 -19.28 -14.89
CA THR A 269 -3.14 -18.18 -15.58
C THR A 269 -4.09 -17.52 -14.59
N ASP A 270 -3.66 -16.45 -13.91
CA ASP A 270 -4.57 -15.46 -13.31
C ASP A 270 -5.28 -14.74 -14.47
N ARG A 271 -6.08 -15.48 -15.22
CA ARG A 271 -7.02 -14.94 -16.18
C ARG A 271 -8.38 -14.98 -15.51
N PRO A 272 -8.78 -13.93 -14.80
CA PRO A 272 -10.16 -13.55 -14.85
C PRO A 272 -10.34 -12.80 -16.17
N ASP A 273 -10.54 -13.53 -17.27
CA ASP A 273 -11.56 -13.08 -18.20
C ASP A 273 -12.86 -13.16 -17.40
N GLY A 274 -13.41 -12.02 -16.97
CA GLY A 274 -14.58 -12.01 -16.10
C GLY A 274 -14.91 -10.66 -15.48
N ASP A 275 -16.10 -10.58 -14.90
CA ASP A 275 -16.66 -9.38 -14.29
C ASP A 275 -15.97 -9.10 -12.94
N HIS A 276 -14.81 -8.43 -12.96
CA HIS A 276 -14.28 -7.84 -11.72
C HIS A 276 -15.27 -6.83 -11.16
N VAL A 277 -15.05 -6.48 -9.90
CA VAL A 277 -15.79 -5.42 -9.23
C VAL A 277 -14.84 -4.41 -8.63
N PHE A 278 -15.30 -3.18 -8.59
CA PHE A 278 -14.76 -2.15 -7.73
C PHE A 278 -15.92 -1.61 -6.89
N GLY A 279 -15.68 -1.40 -5.61
CA GLY A 279 -16.72 -0.93 -4.72
C GLY A 279 -16.17 -0.17 -3.53
N HIS A 280 -17.10 0.50 -2.86
CA HIS A 280 -16.87 1.08 -1.56
C HIS A 280 -18.13 0.94 -0.70
N THR A 281 -17.95 0.96 0.60
CA THR A 281 -19.05 0.98 1.57
C THR A 281 -18.60 1.71 2.82
N ARG A 282 -19.53 2.26 3.61
CA ARG A 282 -19.19 2.79 4.92
C ARG A 282 -18.76 1.63 5.84
N TRP A 283 -17.95 1.94 6.85
CA TRP A 283 -17.42 0.92 7.77
C TRP A 283 -18.49 0.08 8.48
N ASP A 284 -19.71 0.58 8.59
CA ASP A 284 -20.89 -0.09 9.17
C ASP A 284 -21.75 -0.83 8.11
N ASN A 285 -21.27 -0.93 6.87
CA ASN A 285 -21.96 -1.44 5.68
C ASN A 285 -23.11 -0.58 5.14
N SER A 286 -23.31 0.64 5.65
CA SER A 286 -24.28 1.57 5.04
C SER A 286 -23.77 2.12 3.71
N ASP A 287 -24.70 2.49 2.83
CA ASP A 287 -24.46 3.08 1.51
C ASP A 287 -23.44 2.34 0.61
N PRO A 288 -23.61 1.01 0.39
CA PRO A 288 -22.70 0.27 -0.46
C PRO A 288 -22.88 0.64 -1.94
N VAL A 289 -21.76 0.87 -2.63
CA VAL A 289 -21.67 0.96 -4.08
C VAL A 289 -20.70 -0.10 -4.55
N GLU A 290 -21.16 -1.02 -5.40
CA GLU A 290 -20.31 -2.06 -6.00
C GLU A 290 -20.74 -2.21 -7.46
N VAL A 291 -19.83 -1.91 -8.37
CA VAL A 291 -20.11 -1.94 -9.82
C VAL A 291 -19.21 -2.94 -10.51
N ARG A 292 -19.68 -3.40 -11.68
CA ARG A 292 -18.84 -4.12 -12.63
C ARG A 292 -17.66 -3.23 -13.02
N PHE A 293 -16.46 -3.79 -12.98
CA PHE A 293 -15.23 -3.11 -13.30
C PHE A 293 -14.47 -3.91 -14.36
N PRO A 294 -14.69 -3.70 -15.66
CA PRO A 294 -14.15 -4.56 -16.72
C PRO A 294 -12.63 -4.38 -16.96
N PHE A 295 -11.89 -3.86 -15.98
CA PHE A 295 -10.47 -3.54 -16.07
C PHE A 295 -9.66 -4.32 -15.05
N HIS A 296 -8.34 -4.33 -15.23
CA HIS A 296 -7.44 -5.11 -14.39
C HIS A 296 -6.20 -4.32 -13.99
N SER A 297 -5.86 -4.38 -12.72
CA SER A 297 -4.65 -3.84 -12.11
C SER A 297 -4.24 -4.73 -10.94
N GLY A 298 -2.96 -4.68 -10.55
CA GLY A 298 -2.49 -5.32 -9.33
C GLY A 298 -3.09 -4.70 -8.07
N HIS A 299 -2.91 -3.39 -7.89
CA HIS A 299 -3.39 -2.62 -6.75
C HIS A 299 -4.16 -1.39 -7.22
N PHE A 300 -5.04 -0.90 -6.35
CA PHE A 300 -5.82 0.31 -6.57
C PHE A 300 -5.78 1.21 -5.32
N HIS A 301 -5.88 2.51 -5.54
CA HIS A 301 -6.04 3.51 -4.49
C HIS A 301 -6.90 4.68 -5.00
N SER A 302 -7.57 5.37 -4.09
CA SER A 302 -8.29 6.62 -4.37
C SER A 302 -8.46 7.44 -3.09
N LEU A 303 -8.73 8.74 -3.23
CA LEU A 303 -9.13 9.58 -2.09
C LEU A 303 -10.62 9.47 -1.80
N ASP A 304 -11.40 9.26 -2.86
CA ASP A 304 -12.85 9.09 -2.84
C ASP A 304 -13.27 8.19 -4.02
N GLU A 305 -14.55 8.14 -4.36
CA GLU A 305 -15.09 7.37 -5.48
C GLU A 305 -14.86 8.00 -6.85
N SER A 306 -14.46 9.27 -6.94
CA SER A 306 -14.52 10.03 -8.20
C SER A 306 -13.47 9.57 -9.21
N ILE A 307 -12.26 9.25 -8.72
CA ILE A 307 -11.14 8.82 -9.54
C ILE A 307 -10.29 7.78 -8.81
N ILE A 308 -10.00 6.68 -9.49
CA ILE A 308 -9.17 5.59 -8.98
C ILE A 308 -7.86 5.58 -9.76
N VAL A 309 -6.76 5.30 -9.06
CA VAL A 309 -5.47 4.97 -9.67
C VAL A 309 -5.16 3.49 -9.53
N GLY A 310 -4.63 2.88 -10.59
CA GLY A 310 -4.10 1.52 -10.61
C GLY A 310 -2.67 1.45 -11.14
N ASP A 311 -1.95 0.39 -10.80
CA ASP A 311 -0.57 0.08 -11.23
C ASP A 311 -0.43 -0.84 -12.45
N GLY A 312 -1.54 -1.21 -13.10
CA GLY A 312 -1.53 -2.13 -14.23
C GLY A 312 -0.84 -3.46 -13.92
N THR A 313 0.22 -3.76 -14.68
CA THR A 313 0.99 -5.02 -14.59
C THR A 313 2.51 -4.74 -14.58
N PRO A 314 3.37 -5.72 -14.22
CA PRO A 314 4.80 -5.58 -14.49
C PRO A 314 5.09 -5.47 -15.99
N ALA A 315 6.26 -4.90 -16.32
CA ALA A 315 6.74 -4.76 -17.70
C ALA A 315 7.05 -6.10 -18.39
N GLN A 316 7.22 -7.16 -17.60
CA GLN A 316 7.32 -8.53 -18.07
C GLN A 316 6.31 -9.38 -17.31
N ALA A 317 5.06 -9.34 -17.78
CA ALA A 317 3.94 -10.03 -17.17
C ALA A 317 4.12 -11.56 -17.02
N GLY A 318 4.87 -12.20 -17.91
CA GLY A 318 4.88 -13.66 -18.02
C GLY A 318 3.46 -14.21 -18.27
N ASN A 319 3.21 -15.47 -17.92
CA ASN A 319 1.91 -16.12 -18.17
C ASN A 319 0.78 -15.66 -17.23
N ARG A 320 1.10 -14.86 -16.20
CA ARG A 320 0.13 -14.41 -15.20
C ARG A 320 -0.82 -13.36 -15.77
N TRP A 321 -0.34 -12.48 -16.64
CA TRP A 321 -1.14 -11.44 -17.28
C TRP A 321 -1.21 -11.69 -18.79
N LYS A 322 -2.36 -11.38 -19.42
CA LYS A 322 -2.58 -11.56 -20.87
C LYS A 322 -1.57 -10.73 -21.66
N ASP A 323 -1.52 -9.44 -21.34
CA ASP A 323 -0.64 -8.45 -21.96
C ASP A 323 0.09 -7.65 -20.87
N SER A 324 1.30 -7.20 -21.17
CA SER A 324 2.02 -6.30 -20.26
C SER A 324 1.48 -4.88 -20.43
N GLN A 325 0.82 -4.38 -19.39
CA GLN A 325 0.32 -3.00 -19.29
C GLN A 325 1.03 -2.27 -18.13
N PRO A 326 2.34 -1.96 -18.25
CA PRO A 326 3.13 -1.34 -17.20
C PRO A 326 2.90 0.17 -17.11
N PHE A 327 1.65 0.53 -16.84
CA PHE A 327 1.16 1.88 -16.77
C PHE A 327 0.53 2.16 -15.40
N ILE A 328 0.76 3.38 -14.91
CA ILE A 328 -0.12 3.98 -13.93
C ILE A 328 -1.40 4.38 -14.68
N GLN A 329 -2.53 3.85 -14.25
CA GLN A 329 -3.80 3.94 -14.93
C GLN A 329 -4.79 4.75 -14.09
N LEU A 330 -5.59 5.60 -14.73
CA LEU A 330 -6.71 6.30 -14.09
C LEU A 330 -8.05 5.76 -14.59
N PHE A 331 -9.02 5.73 -13.67
CA PHE A 331 -10.40 5.36 -13.92
C PHE A 331 -11.30 6.41 -13.27
N LYS A 332 -12.32 6.88 -13.99
CA LYS A 332 -13.19 7.98 -13.54
C LYS A 332 -14.62 7.49 -13.36
N TRP A 333 -15.28 7.90 -12.29
CA TRP A 333 -16.71 7.65 -12.09
C TRP A 333 -17.55 8.56 -12.99
N ASP A 334 -18.48 7.99 -13.75
CA ASP A 334 -19.38 8.73 -14.64
C ASP A 334 -20.78 8.98 -14.06
N GLY A 335 -21.04 8.50 -12.84
CA GLY A 335 -22.35 8.52 -12.20
C GLY A 335 -23.00 7.13 -12.10
N GLU A 336 -22.56 6.16 -12.92
CA GLU A 336 -23.10 4.81 -12.98
C GLU A 336 -22.01 3.73 -12.88
N GLN A 337 -20.86 3.96 -13.52
CA GLN A 337 -19.73 3.03 -13.57
C GLN A 337 -18.40 3.77 -13.67
N TYR A 338 -17.30 3.01 -13.61
CA TYR A 338 -15.98 3.55 -13.89
C TYR A 338 -15.65 3.44 -15.39
N VAL A 339 -15.14 4.54 -15.96
CA VAL A 339 -14.66 4.62 -17.34
C VAL A 339 -13.14 4.74 -17.37
N GLY A 340 -12.50 4.27 -18.45
CA GLY A 340 -11.05 4.19 -18.59
C GLY A 340 -10.61 2.88 -19.25
N PRO A 341 -9.40 2.36 -18.95
CA PRO A 341 -8.33 3.04 -18.24
C PRO A 341 -7.71 4.12 -19.13
N ARG A 342 -7.35 5.28 -18.59
CA ARG A 342 -6.47 6.24 -19.27
C ARG A 342 -5.06 6.18 -18.68
N ILE A 343 -4.05 6.33 -19.53
CA ILE A 343 -2.63 6.17 -19.15
C ILE A 343 -2.13 7.48 -18.53
N LEU A 344 -1.71 7.44 -17.27
CA LEU A 344 -1.11 8.58 -16.57
C LEU A 344 0.41 8.59 -16.72
N ALA A 345 1.07 7.44 -16.55
CA ALA A 345 2.52 7.31 -16.64
C ALA A 345 2.95 5.89 -17.02
N TYR A 346 4.02 5.76 -17.78
CA TYR A 346 4.70 4.49 -18.04
C TYR A 346 5.73 4.22 -16.94
N HIS A 347 5.49 3.18 -16.13
CA HIS A 347 6.37 2.88 -15.01
C HIS A 347 7.39 1.79 -15.33
N ARG A 348 7.20 0.92 -16.33
CA ARG A 348 8.14 -0.18 -16.72
C ARG A 348 8.66 -1.07 -15.56
N SER A 349 7.97 -1.10 -14.42
CA SER A 349 8.48 -1.77 -13.23
C SER A 349 8.50 -3.30 -13.40
N THR A 350 9.50 -3.96 -12.80
CA THR A 350 9.64 -5.42 -12.83
C THR A 350 8.71 -6.18 -11.88
N PHE A 351 8.21 -5.51 -10.83
CA PHE A 351 7.47 -6.11 -9.71
C PHE A 351 8.23 -7.26 -9.01
N ASN A 352 9.56 -7.29 -9.10
CA ASN A 352 10.37 -8.39 -8.56
C ASN A 352 10.23 -8.57 -7.03
N ASN A 353 9.89 -7.51 -6.30
CA ASN A 353 9.61 -7.47 -4.87
C ASN A 353 8.91 -6.15 -4.52
N GLN A 354 8.46 -5.99 -3.28
CA GLN A 354 7.68 -4.85 -2.77
C GLN A 354 8.32 -3.47 -3.02
N HIS A 355 9.65 -3.37 -3.13
CA HIS A 355 10.33 -2.10 -3.40
C HIS A 355 10.16 -1.63 -4.85
N ALA A 356 9.98 -2.56 -5.79
CA ALA A 356 9.75 -2.27 -7.20
C ALA A 356 8.25 -2.14 -7.52
N HIS A 357 7.35 -2.66 -6.68
CA HIS A 357 5.90 -2.53 -6.90
C HIS A 357 5.49 -1.05 -6.87
N PRO A 358 4.79 -0.52 -7.90
CA PRO A 358 4.48 0.89 -7.99
C PRO A 358 3.61 1.43 -6.88
N HIS A 359 2.62 0.65 -6.42
CA HIS A 359 1.71 1.02 -5.32
C HIS A 359 1.22 2.48 -5.41
N PRO A 360 0.67 2.91 -6.56
CA PRO A 360 0.37 4.30 -6.80
C PRO A 360 -0.62 4.81 -5.78
N ARG A 361 -0.40 6.05 -5.34
CA ARG A 361 -1.29 6.74 -4.42
C ARG A 361 -1.35 8.22 -4.76
N PHE A 362 -2.49 8.83 -4.47
CA PHE A 362 -2.63 10.28 -4.60
C PHE A 362 -1.86 11.01 -3.51
N THR A 363 -1.39 12.23 -3.81
CA THR A 363 -1.09 13.23 -2.79
C THR A 363 -2.37 13.59 -2.03
N PRO A 364 -2.30 14.07 -0.78
CA PRO A 364 -3.50 14.39 0.01
C PRO A 364 -4.44 15.41 -0.65
N ASP A 365 -3.92 16.29 -1.51
CA ASP A 365 -4.70 17.27 -2.27
C ASP A 365 -5.24 16.73 -3.62
N GLY A 366 -4.95 15.48 -3.96
CA GLY A 366 -5.40 14.80 -5.18
C GLY A 366 -4.71 15.24 -6.47
N LYS A 367 -3.76 16.19 -6.43
CA LYS A 367 -3.19 16.79 -7.64
C LYS A 367 -2.13 15.94 -8.32
N TYR A 368 -1.46 15.07 -7.56
CA TYR A 368 -0.39 14.23 -8.07
C TYR A 368 -0.59 12.77 -7.68
N VAL A 369 0.00 11.88 -8.45
CA VAL A 369 0.19 10.47 -8.09
C VAL A 369 1.67 10.22 -7.80
N LEU A 370 1.94 9.68 -6.61
CA LEU A 370 3.24 9.14 -6.21
C LEU A 370 3.26 7.64 -6.54
N TYR A 371 4.35 7.15 -7.13
CA TYR A 371 4.58 5.73 -7.36
C TYR A 371 6.07 5.37 -7.29
N SER A 372 6.38 4.10 -7.09
CA SER A 372 7.76 3.58 -7.14
C SER A 372 8.05 2.83 -8.43
N SER A 373 9.29 2.82 -8.90
CA SER A 373 9.68 1.96 -10.03
C SER A 373 11.20 1.82 -10.18
N ASP A 374 11.63 0.64 -10.61
CA ASP A 374 13.00 0.31 -10.99
C ASP A 374 13.31 0.57 -12.48
N LEU A 375 12.54 1.45 -13.16
CA LEU A 375 12.78 1.79 -14.57
C LEU A 375 14.15 2.44 -14.84
N THR A 376 14.80 3.00 -13.80
CA THR A 376 16.15 3.58 -13.85
C THR A 376 17.13 2.76 -12.97
N ASP A 377 17.16 1.44 -13.19
CA ASP A 377 17.99 0.46 -12.49
C ASP A 377 17.56 0.16 -11.06
N TYR A 378 17.88 1.05 -10.10
CA TYR A 378 17.37 0.93 -8.73
C TYR A 378 15.96 1.51 -8.65
N SER A 379 15.10 0.89 -7.84
CA SER A 379 13.81 1.50 -7.51
C SER A 379 13.97 2.91 -6.96
N ASN A 380 13.21 3.83 -7.54
CA ASN A 380 13.11 5.23 -7.14
C ASN A 380 11.64 5.63 -7.01
N MET A 381 11.39 6.76 -6.35
CA MET A 381 10.06 7.35 -6.28
C MET A 381 9.86 8.38 -7.39
N TYR A 382 8.65 8.42 -7.94
CA TYR A 382 8.25 9.28 -9.04
C TYR A 382 6.93 9.98 -8.70
N LEU A 383 6.79 11.21 -9.16
CA LEU A 383 5.61 12.04 -9.01
C LEU A 383 5.13 12.50 -10.39
N VAL A 384 3.84 12.38 -10.65
CA VAL A 384 3.22 12.81 -11.92
C VAL A 384 1.92 13.56 -11.61
N GLU A 385 1.69 14.67 -12.30
CA GLU A 385 0.47 15.46 -12.15
C GLU A 385 -0.73 14.73 -12.76
N VAL A 386 -1.85 14.69 -12.04
CA VAL A 386 -3.10 14.06 -12.49
C VAL A 386 -3.70 14.83 -13.67
N GLY A 387 -3.86 16.16 -13.51
CA GLY A 387 -4.44 17.04 -14.52
C GLY A 387 -5.89 16.69 -14.89
N ASP A 388 -6.32 17.13 -16.08
CA ASP A 388 -7.62 16.69 -16.63
C ASP A 388 -7.52 15.23 -17.09
N PHE A 389 -8.49 14.42 -16.66
CA PHE A 389 -8.62 13.02 -17.07
C PHE A 389 -8.83 12.89 -18.58
N GLU A 390 -9.59 13.80 -19.21
CA GLU A 390 -9.97 13.64 -20.62
C GLU A 390 -8.81 13.88 -21.60
N ASP A 391 -7.75 14.57 -21.14
CA ASP A 391 -6.51 14.81 -21.90
C ASP A 391 -5.65 13.54 -22.03
N LEU A 392 -5.79 12.58 -21.11
CA LEU A 392 -4.93 11.40 -21.06
C LEU A 392 -5.31 10.40 -22.16
N PRO A 393 -4.36 9.72 -22.80
CA PRO A 393 -4.68 8.74 -23.82
C PRO A 393 -5.39 7.52 -23.21
N LEU A 394 -6.36 6.97 -23.95
CA LEU A 394 -7.04 5.73 -23.59
C LEU A 394 -6.08 4.54 -23.75
N LEU A 395 -6.04 3.65 -22.77
CA LEU A 395 -5.33 2.37 -22.87
C LEU A 395 -6.19 1.38 -23.65
N THR A 396 -5.70 0.92 -24.80
CA THR A 396 -6.36 -0.06 -25.67
C THR A 396 -5.51 -1.32 -25.86
N GLU A 397 -6.09 -2.40 -26.39
CA GLU A 397 -5.33 -3.61 -26.73
C GLU A 397 -4.22 -3.34 -27.77
N ASP A 398 -4.35 -2.29 -28.58
CA ASP A 398 -3.35 -1.89 -29.57
C ASP A 398 -2.22 -1.02 -28.99
N THR A 399 -2.30 -0.65 -27.70
CA THR A 399 -1.29 0.20 -27.07
C THR A 399 0.01 -0.59 -26.89
N PRO A 400 1.13 -0.18 -27.50
CA PRO A 400 2.38 -0.92 -27.40
C PRO A 400 2.95 -0.85 -25.98
N ALA A 401 3.40 -1.98 -25.46
CA ALA A 401 4.02 -2.06 -24.12
C ALA A 401 5.41 -1.40 -24.01
N ARG A 402 6.00 -0.93 -25.13
CA ARG A 402 7.27 -0.22 -25.13
C ARG A 402 7.23 1.08 -25.95
N PRO A 403 7.84 2.18 -25.46
CA PRO A 403 7.83 3.46 -26.14
C PRO A 403 8.48 3.47 -27.53
N ASP A 404 9.51 2.65 -27.75
CA ASP A 404 10.21 2.55 -29.04
C ASP A 404 9.31 2.03 -30.17
N MET A 405 8.18 1.41 -29.82
CA MET A 405 7.16 0.95 -30.77
C MET A 405 6.07 2.00 -31.06
N LEU A 406 6.09 3.17 -30.40
CA LEU A 406 5.15 4.27 -30.69
C LEU A 406 5.42 4.92 -32.05
N GLN A 407 6.64 4.79 -32.58
CA GLN A 407 6.94 5.18 -33.94
C GLN A 407 6.42 4.12 -34.91
N LYS A 408 5.27 4.39 -35.55
CA LYS A 408 4.99 3.76 -36.84
C LYS A 408 6.09 4.24 -37.80
N SER A 409 6.81 3.29 -38.39
CA SER A 409 7.64 3.53 -39.58
C SER A 409 6.84 4.42 -40.54
N SER A 410 7.33 5.65 -40.74
CA SER A 410 6.83 6.61 -41.72
C SER A 410 6.81 6.04 -43.12
#